data_AF-A0A7M3MA24-F1
#
_entry.id   AF-A0A7M3MA24-F1
#
_cell.length_a   1.000
_cell.length_b   1.000
_cell.length_c   1.000
_cell.angle_alpha   90.00
_cell.angle_beta   90.00
_cell.angle_gamma   90.00
#
_symmetry.space_group_name_H-M   'P 1'
#
loop_
_entity.id
_entity.type
_entity.pdbx_description
1 polymer ?
#
loop_
_entity_poly.entity_id
_entity_poly.type
_entity_poly.pdbx_seq_one_letter_code
_entity_poly.pdbx_strand_id
1 'polypeptide(L)'
;IKAKPGWLIVVSGYTDNTGNPQLNQTLSLKRAESVRNWMRDTGDVPESCFAVQGYGQDRPVATNDTTEGRALNRRVEISLVPQADACRIPGKPSSSSQDDDASQHNGE
;
A
#
# COMPACT_ATOMS: atom_id res chain seq x y z
N ILE A 1 -5.27 -6.24 -9.47
CA ILE A 1 -5.46 -5.60 -8.14
C ILE A 1 -6.32 -4.37 -8.35
N LYS A 2 -7.21 -4.00 -7.42
CA LYS A 2 -8.03 -2.78 -7.53
C LYS A 2 -7.93 -1.99 -6.23
N ALA A 3 -7.86 -0.67 -6.33
CA ALA A 3 -7.87 0.18 -5.15
C ALA A 3 -9.29 0.37 -4.59
N LYS A 4 -9.35 0.70 -3.29
CA LYS A 4 -10.59 0.96 -2.58
C LYS A 4 -10.55 2.42 -2.07
N PRO A 5 -11.45 3.30 -2.54
CA PRO A 5 -11.55 4.66 -2.02
C PRO A 5 -11.69 4.69 -0.49
N GLY A 6 -11.05 5.65 0.17
CA GLY A 6 -11.04 5.75 1.63
C GLY A 6 -10.03 4.83 2.31
N TRP A 7 -9.18 4.14 1.55
CA TRP A 7 -8.09 3.31 2.05
C TRP A 7 -6.78 3.71 1.38
N LEU A 8 -5.76 3.98 2.20
CA LEU A 8 -4.39 4.20 1.77
C LEU A 8 -3.66 2.86 1.71
N ILE A 9 -2.96 2.62 0.59
CA ILE A 9 -2.06 1.48 0.43
C ILE A 9 -0.68 1.88 0.92
N VAL A 10 -0.24 1.34 2.04
CA VAL A 10 1.10 1.58 2.59
C VAL A 10 2.02 0.45 2.17
N VAL A 11 3.07 0.77 1.42
CA VAL A 11 4.09 -0.19 0.97
C VAL A 11 5.39 0.09 1.74
N SER A 12 5.79 -0.87 2.56
CA SER A 12 6.92 -0.75 3.49
C SER A 12 8.01 -1.74 3.14
N GLY A 13 9.20 -1.25 2.81
CA GLY A 13 10.35 -2.08 2.50
C GLY A 13 11.28 -2.24 3.68
N TYR A 14 11.93 -3.41 3.76
CA TYR A 14 12.88 -3.75 4.82
C TYR A 14 14.09 -4.53 4.28
N THR A 15 15.17 -4.51 5.05
CA THR A 15 16.37 -5.31 4.82
C THR A 15 16.69 -6.13 6.07
N ASP A 16 17.62 -7.07 5.93
CA ASP A 16 18.37 -7.58 7.07
C ASP A 16 19.42 -6.54 7.53
N ASN A 17 20.22 -6.90 8.52
CA ASN A 17 21.26 -6.02 9.07
C ASN A 17 22.61 -6.07 8.34
N THR A 18 22.68 -6.70 7.17
CA THR A 18 23.95 -6.87 6.46
C THR A 18 24.27 -5.64 5.60
N GLY A 19 25.55 -5.25 5.56
CA GLY A 19 25.99 -4.10 4.76
C GLY A 19 25.84 -2.75 5.48
N ASN A 20 25.84 -1.67 4.70
CA ASN A 20 25.81 -0.32 5.22
C ASN A 20 24.36 0.12 5.56
N PRO A 21 24.09 0.69 6.76
CA PRO A 21 22.74 1.11 7.15
C PRO A 21 22.09 2.14 6.21
N GLN A 22 22.85 3.12 5.72
CA GLN A 22 22.32 4.14 4.79
C GLN A 22 21.99 3.54 3.42
N LEU A 23 22.79 2.58 2.94
CA LEU A 23 22.48 1.82 1.73
C LEU A 23 21.25 0.93 1.93
N ASN A 24 21.11 0.31 3.11
CA ASN A 24 19.93 -0.49 3.46
C ASN A 24 18.66 0.36 3.48
N GLN A 25 18.73 1.58 4.01
CA GLN A 25 17.64 2.55 3.94
C GLN A 25 17.22 2.82 2.49
N THR A 26 18.19 3.12 1.61
CA THR A 26 17.92 3.37 0.19
C THR A 26 17.38 2.13 -0.53
N LEU A 27 17.94 0.94 -0.25
CA LEU A 27 17.55 -0.32 -0.86
C LEU A 27 16.12 -0.72 -0.48
N SER A 28 15.78 -0.59 0.80
CA SER A 28 14.43 -0.87 1.27
C SER A 28 13.39 0.03 0.61
N LEU A 29 13.66 1.32 0.48
CA LEU A 29 12.78 2.27 -0.22
C LEU A 29 12.59 1.87 -1.68
N LYS A 30 13.68 1.61 -2.42
CA LYS A 30 13.62 1.20 -3.84
C LYS A 30 12.82 -0.09 -4.06
N ARG A 31 12.91 -1.04 -3.12
CA ARG A 31 12.10 -2.27 -3.16
C ARG A 31 10.61 -1.98 -2.99
N ALA A 32 10.27 -1.13 -2.03
CA ALA A 32 8.88 -0.71 -1.81
C ALA A 32 8.32 0.06 -3.03
N GLU A 33 9.11 0.97 -3.60
CA GLU A 33 8.76 1.69 -4.83
C GLU A 33 8.53 0.75 -6.01
N SER A 34 9.39 -0.27 -6.17
CA SER A 34 9.23 -1.28 -7.23
C SER A 34 7.90 -2.03 -7.12
N VAL A 35 7.49 -2.40 -5.90
CA VAL A 35 6.19 -3.04 -5.65
C VAL A 35 5.03 -2.08 -5.95
N ARG A 36 5.12 -0.82 -5.49
CA ARG A 36 4.13 0.23 -5.81
C ARG A 36 3.99 0.43 -7.32
N ASN A 37 5.11 0.53 -8.04
CA ASN A 37 5.12 0.73 -9.49
C ASN A 37 4.44 -0.43 -10.20
N TRP A 38 4.76 -1.67 -9.81
CA TRP A 38 4.09 -2.84 -10.35
C TRP A 38 2.56 -2.81 -10.10
N MET A 39 2.11 -2.40 -8.92
CA MET A 39 0.68 -2.26 -8.62
C MET A 39 -0.01 -1.17 -9.44
N ARG A 40 0.66 -0.02 -9.63
CA ARG A 40 0.19 1.07 -10.50
C ARG A 40 0.03 0.56 -11.94
N ASP A 41 1.08 -0.07 -12.47
CA ASP A 41 1.16 -0.45 -13.89
C ASP A 41 0.25 -1.64 -14.24
N THR A 42 0.01 -2.56 -13.29
CA THR A 42 -0.82 -3.76 -13.53
C THR A 42 -2.24 -3.67 -12.98
N GLY A 43 -2.48 -2.77 -12.01
CA GLY A 43 -3.74 -2.65 -11.29
C GLY A 43 -4.53 -1.38 -11.60
N ASP A 44 -4.01 -0.49 -12.45
CA ASP A 44 -4.57 0.84 -12.73
C ASP A 44 -4.88 1.61 -11.44
N VAL A 45 -3.94 1.56 -10.48
CA VAL A 45 -4.06 2.25 -9.20
C VAL A 45 -3.31 3.58 -9.26
N PRO A 46 -3.99 4.73 -9.09
CA PRO A 46 -3.33 6.03 -9.08
C PRO A 46 -2.23 6.14 -8.03
N GLU A 47 -1.18 6.92 -8.32
CA GLU A 47 -0.08 7.13 -7.37
C GLU A 47 -0.54 7.75 -6.05
N SER A 48 -1.62 8.56 -6.08
CA SER A 48 -2.22 9.18 -4.89
C SER A 48 -2.86 8.19 -3.91
N CYS A 49 -2.99 6.92 -4.29
CA CYS A 49 -3.52 5.86 -3.43
C CYS A 49 -2.44 5.22 -2.54
N PHE A 50 -1.17 5.59 -2.71
CA PHE A 50 -0.04 4.95 -2.04
C PHE A 50 0.70 5.87 -1.07
N ALA A 51 1.20 5.29 0.01
CA ALA A 51 2.36 5.80 0.74
C ALA A 51 3.46 4.75 0.69
N VAL A 52 4.70 5.18 0.45
CA VAL A 52 5.85 4.28 0.28
C VAL A 52 6.92 4.66 1.28
N GLN A 53 7.44 3.68 2.01
CA GLN A 53 8.45 3.89 3.03
C GLN A 53 9.52 2.79 2.98
N GLY A 54 10.79 3.18 3.10
CA GLY A 54 11.88 2.26 3.44
C GLY A 54 12.17 2.35 4.93
N TYR A 55 12.38 1.22 5.60
CA TYR A 55 12.80 1.17 7.01
C TYR A 55 14.22 0.66 7.21
N GLY A 56 14.92 0.34 6.12
CA GLY A 56 16.22 -0.30 6.19
C GLY A 56 16.15 -1.56 7.06
N GLN A 57 17.09 -1.65 8.00
CA GLN A 57 17.25 -2.79 8.90
C GLN A 57 16.60 -2.59 10.29
N ASP A 58 15.95 -1.44 10.52
CA ASP A 58 15.60 -0.98 11.87
C ASP A 58 14.33 -1.63 12.44
N ARG A 59 13.63 -2.44 11.64
CA ARG A 59 12.40 -3.15 12.02
C ARG A 59 12.45 -4.64 11.65
N PRO A 60 13.32 -5.43 12.33
CA PRO A 60 13.42 -6.86 12.11
C PRO A 60 12.19 -7.59 12.66
N VAL A 61 11.80 -8.66 11.98
CA VAL A 61 10.74 -9.59 12.40
C VAL A 61 11.29 -10.93 12.87
N ALA A 62 12.58 -11.18 12.62
CA ALA A 62 13.33 -12.33 13.09
C ALA A 62 14.77 -11.95 13.43
N THR A 63 15.50 -12.82 14.14
CA THR A 63 16.93 -12.63 14.39
C THR A 63 17.71 -12.51 13.08
N ASN A 64 18.77 -11.70 13.04
CA ASN A 64 19.68 -11.63 11.89
C ASN A 64 20.85 -12.63 11.97
N ASP A 65 20.92 -13.41 13.05
CA ASP A 65 22.04 -14.33 13.29
C ASP A 65 21.98 -15.54 12.35
N THR A 66 20.78 -15.94 11.92
CA THR A 66 20.56 -17.07 11.01
C THR A 66 20.26 -16.63 9.59
N THR A 67 20.56 -17.48 8.61
CA THR A 67 20.26 -17.21 7.20
C THR A 67 18.76 -17.09 6.97
N GLU A 68 17.99 -17.91 7.66
CA GLU A 68 16.52 -17.96 7.63
C GLU A 68 15.93 -16.67 8.20
N GLY A 69 16.44 -16.20 9.33
CA GLY A 69 15.97 -14.96 9.95
C GLY A 69 16.29 -13.72 9.12
N ARG A 70 17.48 -13.67 8.49
CA ARG A 70 17.80 -12.62 7.50
C ARG A 70 16.87 -12.67 6.29
N ALA A 71 16.52 -13.86 5.79
CA ALA A 71 15.58 -14.00 4.70
C ALA A 71 14.18 -13.46 5.06
N LEU A 72 13.71 -13.73 6.28
CA LEU A 72 12.45 -13.15 6.78
C LEU A 72 12.51 -11.62 6.88
N ASN A 73 13.65 -11.05 7.27
CA ASN A 73 13.80 -9.59 7.39
C ASN A 73 13.84 -8.87 6.02
N ARG A 74 14.36 -9.52 4.97
CA ARG A 74 14.37 -9.00 3.59
C ARG A 74 12.98 -9.13 2.93
N ARG A 75 12.09 -8.21 3.25
CA ARG A 75 10.67 -8.26 2.82
C ARG A 75 10.14 -6.90 2.38
N VAL A 76 8.98 -6.94 1.74
CA VAL A 76 8.09 -5.79 1.55
C VAL A 76 6.74 -6.14 2.14
N GLU A 77 6.18 -5.27 2.97
CA GLU A 77 4.84 -5.39 3.54
C GLU A 77 3.90 -4.43 2.82
N ILE A 78 2.65 -4.86 2.63
CA ILE A 78 1.57 -4.04 2.08
C ILE A 78 0.45 -4.01 3.11
N SER A 79 0.11 -2.82 3.59
CA SER A 79 -0.93 -2.60 4.57
C SER A 79 -2.01 -1.68 4.01
N LEU A 80 -3.26 -1.92 4.39
CA LEU A 80 -4.38 -1.04 4.06
C LEU A 80 -4.77 -0.25 5.30
N VAL A 81 -4.69 1.08 5.22
CA VAL A 81 -5.02 1.98 6.32
C VAL A 81 -6.26 2.79 5.95
N PRO A 82 -7.32 2.80 6.79
CA PRO A 82 -8.45 3.70 6.56
C PRO A 82 -7.98 5.15 6.58
N GLN A 83 -8.21 5.87 5.49
CA GLN A 83 -7.93 7.30 5.38
C GLN A 83 -8.96 7.89 4.43
N ALA A 84 -9.86 8.71 4.96
CA ALA A 84 -11.07 9.14 4.25
C ALA A 84 -10.77 9.74 2.86
N ASP A 85 -9.69 10.49 2.75
CA ASP A 85 -9.30 11.21 1.53
C ASP A 85 -8.33 10.41 0.64
N ALA A 86 -7.89 9.23 1.07
CA ALA A 86 -6.97 8.40 0.29
C ALA A 86 -7.65 7.85 -0.96
N CYS A 87 -6.87 7.82 -2.04
CA CYS A 87 -7.30 7.26 -3.32
C CYS A 87 -8.56 7.90 -3.92
N ARG A 88 -8.86 9.16 -3.56
CA ARG A 88 -9.90 9.94 -4.24
C ARG A 88 -9.34 10.47 -5.55
N ILE A 89 -9.98 10.13 -6.66
CA ILE A 89 -9.69 10.72 -7.98
C ILE A 89 -10.45 12.06 -8.06
N PRO A 90 -9.77 13.20 -8.19
CA PRO A 90 -10.45 14.49 -8.37
C PRO A 90 -11.35 14.43 -9.61
N GLY A 91 -12.63 14.77 -9.45
CA GLY A 91 -13.60 14.83 -10.56
C GLY A 91 -14.45 13.58 -10.79
N LYS A 92 -14.26 12.48 -10.05
CA LYS A 92 -15.20 11.36 -10.03
C LYS A 92 -16.06 11.45 -8.76
N PRO A 93 -17.38 11.70 -8.85
CA PRO A 93 -18.22 11.68 -7.66
C PRO A 93 -18.10 10.30 -7.03
N SER A 94 -17.87 10.29 -5.71
CA SER A 94 -18.02 9.10 -4.86
C SER A 94 -19.31 8.41 -5.27
N SER A 95 -19.24 7.17 -5.75
CA SER A 95 -20.42 6.35 -6.01
C SER A 95 -21.17 6.20 -4.69
N SER A 96 -22.14 7.09 -4.48
CA SER A 96 -23.15 6.98 -3.46
C SER A 96 -23.87 5.67 -3.70
N SER A 97 -23.93 4.86 -2.65
CA SER A 97 -24.95 3.85 -2.46
C SER A 97 -26.30 4.39 -2.97
N GLN A 98 -26.81 3.80 -4.04
CA GLN A 98 -28.20 3.94 -4.46
C GLN A 98 -28.72 2.51 -4.51
N ASP A 99 -29.18 2.04 -3.35
CA ASP A 99 -30.19 0.99 -3.33
C ASP A 99 -31.48 1.63 -3.85
N ASP A 100 -32.05 0.99 -4.86
CA ASP A 100 -33.12 1.49 -5.70
C ASP A 100 -34.40 1.84 -4.91
N ASP A 101 -34.88 3.07 -5.14
CA ASP A 101 -36.21 3.56 -4.81
C ASP A 101 -37.23 2.85 -5.71
N ALA A 102 -38.06 1.99 -5.12
CA ALA A 102 -39.14 1.29 -5.82
C ALA A 102 -40.51 1.87 -5.42
N SER A 103 -41.07 2.61 -6.37
CA SER A 103 -42.49 2.58 -6.78
C SER A 103 -43.52 3.38 -5.97
N GLN A 104 -43.70 4.62 -6.45
CA GLN A 104 -44.96 5.19 -6.96
C GLN A 104 -46.24 5.03 -6.13
N HIS A 105 -46.57 6.13 -5.48
CA HIS A 105 -47.92 6.58 -5.14
C HIS A 105 -48.65 7.04 -6.42
N ASN A 106 -49.70 6.34 -6.83
CA ASN A 106 -50.72 6.87 -7.76
C ASN A 106 -52.06 6.82 -7.04
N GLY A 107 -52.59 8.00 -6.72
CA GLY A 107 -53.98 8.19 -6.33
C GLY A 107 -54.76 8.76 -7.51
N GLU A 108 -55.86 8.09 -7.85
CA GLU A 108 -57.14 8.67 -8.27
C GLU A 108 -58.24 7.66 -7.93
#